data_AF-A0A922I754-F1
#
_entry.id   AF-A0A922I754-F1
#
_cell.length_a   1.000
_cell.length_b   1.000
_cell.length_c   1.000
_cell.angle_alpha   90.00
_cell.angle_beta   90.00
_cell.angle_gamma   90.00
#
_symmetry.space_group_name_H-M   'P 1'
#
loop_
_entity.id
_entity.type
_entity.pdbx_description
1 polymer ?
#
loop_
_entity_poly.entity_id
_entity_poly.type
_entity_poly.pdbx_seq_one_letter_code
_entity_poly.pdbx_strand_id
1 'polypeptide(L)'
;MNQTSSAKNSISDDIHIGVGKEENSIRRLIEMNLIEKRFIDNRSLYVCQWHDCSYSTIRSDSIVRHSRSHTGERPYKCHLCDYSTIQSSSLKKHMARHLNT
;
A
#
# COMPACT_ATOMS: atom_id res chain seq x y z
N MET A 1 -34.47 25.02 -2.75
CA MET A 1 -34.81 24.11 -1.64
C MET A 1 -33.86 22.93 -1.70
N ASN A 2 -33.18 22.68 -0.57
CA ASN A 2 -32.30 21.55 -0.18
C ASN A 2 -31.06 21.33 -1.07
N GLN A 3 -29.88 21.91 -0.82
CA GLN A 3 -29.03 21.78 0.37
C GLN A 3 -28.98 20.36 0.95
N THR A 4 -27.95 19.59 0.57
CA THR A 4 -27.26 18.70 1.51
C THR A 4 -25.76 18.88 1.35
N SER A 5 -25.21 19.64 2.30
CA SER A 5 -23.79 19.79 2.56
C SER A 5 -23.21 18.43 2.96
N SER A 6 -22.35 17.85 2.13
CA SER A 6 -21.39 16.85 2.61
C SER A 6 -20.17 17.60 3.09
N ALA A 7 -20.13 17.85 4.40
CA ALA A 7 -19.00 18.40 5.10
C ALA A 7 -17.74 17.61 4.72
N LYS A 8 -16.80 18.33 4.09
CA LYS A 8 -15.42 17.87 3.91
C LYS A 8 -14.82 17.80 5.32
N ASN A 9 -14.94 16.65 5.97
CA ASN A 9 -14.32 16.47 7.28
C ASN A 9 -12.83 16.27 7.05
N SER A 10 -12.11 17.39 7.08
CA SER A 10 -10.67 17.50 7.03
C SER A 10 -10.04 16.76 8.20
N ILE A 11 -9.66 15.51 7.99
CA ILE A 11 -8.73 14.75 8.85
C ILE A 11 -7.55 14.35 7.96
N SER A 12 -6.97 15.34 7.29
CA SER A 12 -5.90 15.17 6.30
C SER A 12 -4.51 15.34 6.91
N ASP A 13 -4.36 16.08 8.02
CA ASP A 13 -3.11 16.78 8.24
C ASP A 13 -2.23 16.26 9.40
N ASP A 14 -2.71 15.32 10.23
CA ASP A 14 -1.97 14.81 11.40
C ASP A 14 -1.66 13.29 11.37
N ILE A 15 -1.79 12.62 10.23
CA ILE A 15 -1.25 11.25 10.13
C ILE A 15 0.23 11.40 9.79
N HIS A 16 1.11 11.23 10.78
CA HIS A 16 2.54 11.03 10.55
C HIS A 16 2.72 9.69 9.82
N ILE A 17 2.46 9.68 8.51
CA ILE A 17 2.74 8.55 7.65
C ILE A 17 4.25 8.55 7.51
N GLY A 18 4.94 7.74 8.32
CA GLY A 18 6.32 7.35 8.10
C GLY A 18 6.42 6.61 6.79
N VAL A 19 6.30 7.32 5.67
CA VAL A 19 6.51 6.74 4.35
C VAL A 19 8.01 6.61 4.20
N GLY A 20 8.55 5.43 4.49
CA GLY A 20 9.79 4.99 3.86
C GLY A 20 9.53 4.91 2.36
N LYS A 21 9.50 6.05 1.66
CA LYS A 21 9.19 6.15 0.22
C LYS A 21 10.26 5.47 -0.63
N GLU A 22 11.46 5.35 -0.10
CA GLU A 22 12.64 5.01 -0.88
C GLU A 22 12.96 3.51 -0.82
N GLU A 23 12.68 2.86 0.30
CA GLU A 23 13.00 1.44 0.49
C GLU A 23 12.07 0.50 -0.28
N ASN A 24 10.97 0.95 -0.88
CA ASN A 24 10.03 0.02 -1.54
C ASN A 24 9.51 0.52 -2.87
N SER A 25 10.38 1.20 -3.61
CA SER A 25 10.15 1.52 -5.01
C SER A 25 10.08 0.24 -5.83
N ILE A 26 9.29 0.26 -6.91
CA ILE A 26 9.23 -0.86 -7.86
C ILE A 26 10.62 -1.23 -8.40
N ARG A 27 11.49 -0.24 -8.53
CA ARG A 27 12.88 -0.39 -8.95
C ARG A 27 13.65 -1.32 -8.01
N ARG A 28 13.60 -1.07 -6.69
CA ARG A 28 14.29 -1.92 -5.69
C ARG A 28 13.79 -3.37 -5.74
N LEU A 29 12.48 -3.58 -5.88
CA LEU A 29 11.92 -4.93 -5.93
C LEU A 29 12.33 -5.71 -7.18
N ILE A 30 12.51 -5.01 -8.31
CA ILE A 30 13.08 -5.59 -9.53
C ILE A 30 14.58 -5.90 -9.32
N GLU A 31 15.35 -4.99 -8.73
CA GLU A 31 16.78 -5.21 -8.41
C GLU A 31 16.98 -6.39 -7.44
N MET A 32 16.03 -6.62 -6.53
CA MET A 32 16.02 -7.77 -5.62
C MET A 32 15.44 -9.06 -6.24
N ASN A 33 15.10 -9.05 -7.54
CA ASN A 33 14.48 -10.18 -8.26
C ASN A 33 13.17 -10.70 -7.64
N LEU A 34 12.44 -9.87 -6.90
CA LEU A 34 11.14 -10.23 -6.32
C LEU A 34 9.98 -10.01 -7.29
N ILE A 35 10.21 -9.16 -8.29
CA ILE A 35 9.28 -8.80 -9.36
C ILE A 35 10.03 -8.81 -10.69
N GLU A 36 9.37 -9.29 -11.74
CA GLU A 36 9.85 -9.17 -13.12
C GLU A 36 8.81 -8.44 -13.97
N LYS A 37 9.26 -7.61 -14.91
CA LYS A 37 8.39 -7.01 -15.92
C LYS A 37 8.42 -7.87 -17.19
N ARG A 38 7.30 -8.49 -17.55
CA ARG A 38 7.15 -9.34 -18.74
C ARG A 38 6.18 -8.74 -19.74
N PHE A 39 6.40 -9.00 -21.02
CA PHE A 39 5.46 -8.67 -22.09
C PHE A 39 4.69 -9.92 -22.50
N ILE A 40 3.38 -9.95 -22.21
CA ILE A 40 2.49 -11.10 -22.43
C ILE A 40 1.22 -10.57 -23.11
N ASP A 41 0.80 -11.18 -24.21
CA ASP A 41 -0.42 -10.85 -24.95
C ASP A 41 -0.60 -9.34 -25.23
N ASN A 42 0.43 -8.71 -25.78
CA ASN A 42 0.49 -7.27 -26.05
C ASN A 42 0.37 -6.35 -24.82
N ARG A 43 0.61 -6.88 -23.61
CA ARG A 43 0.56 -6.11 -22.36
C ARG A 43 1.86 -6.25 -21.60
N SER A 44 2.32 -5.15 -21.02
CA SER A 44 3.38 -5.18 -20.01
C SER A 44 2.78 -5.51 -18.66
N LEU A 45 3.16 -6.65 -18.09
CA LEU A 45 2.75 -7.08 -16.76
C LEU A 45 3.96 -7.07 -15.81
N TYR A 46 3.67 -6.85 -14.54
CA TYR A 46 4.56 -7.17 -13.43
C TYR A 46 4.17 -8.52 -12.86
N VAL A 47 5.15 -9.41 -12.70
CA VAL A 47 4.98 -10.79 -12.26
C VAL A 47 5.74 -10.99 -10.95
N CYS A 48 5.09 -11.58 -9.96
CA CYS A 48 5.75 -11.97 -8.72
C CYS A 48 6.65 -13.18 -8.96
N GLN A 49 7.86 -13.16 -8.42
CA GLN A 49 8.84 -14.24 -8.57
C GLN A 49 8.93 -15.15 -7.33
N TRP A 50 8.03 -14.98 -6.36
CA TRP A 50 8.04 -15.82 -5.15
C TRP A 50 7.61 -17.25 -5.45
N HIS A 51 8.22 -18.22 -4.78
CA HIS A 51 7.83 -19.63 -4.87
C HIS A 51 6.34 -19.80 -4.50
N ASP A 52 5.62 -20.64 -5.25
CA ASP A 52 4.17 -20.87 -5.13
C ASP A 52 3.28 -19.62 -5.28
N CYS A 53 3.77 -18.55 -5.94
CA CYS A 53 2.99 -17.35 -6.19
C CYS A 53 2.78 -17.08 -7.68
N SER A 54 1.53 -17.21 -8.15
CA SER A 54 1.16 -16.94 -9.56
C SER A 54 0.63 -15.53 -9.79
N TYR A 55 0.86 -14.60 -8.86
CA TYR A 55 0.29 -13.25 -8.96
C TYR A 55 0.99 -12.40 -10.03
N SER A 56 0.18 -11.77 -10.89
CA SER A 56 0.65 -10.78 -11.87
C SER A 56 -0.37 -9.66 -12.06
N THR A 57 0.10 -8.49 -12.48
CA THR A 57 -0.75 -7.31 -12.69
C THR A 57 -0.11 -6.29 -13.62
N ILE A 58 -0.90 -5.49 -14.32
CA ILE A 58 -0.41 -4.36 -15.12
C ILE A 58 -0.03 -3.14 -14.27
N ARG A 59 -0.43 -3.12 -12.99
CA ARG A 59 -0.31 -1.97 -12.10
C ARG A 59 0.92 -2.08 -11.19
N SER A 60 1.81 -1.09 -11.27
CA SER A 60 3.01 -1.02 -10.44
C SER A 60 2.70 -0.96 -8.94
N ASP A 61 1.74 -0.14 -8.53
CA ASP A 61 1.32 -0.01 -7.13
C ASP A 61 0.73 -1.31 -6.57
N SER A 62 0.00 -2.04 -7.41
CA SER A 62 -0.59 -3.33 -7.04
C SER A 62 0.48 -4.40 -6.80
N ILE A 63 1.48 -4.54 -7.67
CA ILE A 63 2.54 -5.54 -7.48
C ILE A 63 3.45 -5.21 -6.29
N VAL A 64 3.76 -3.91 -6.07
CA VAL A 64 4.51 -3.46 -4.89
C VAL A 64 3.75 -3.81 -3.62
N ARG A 65 2.45 -3.48 -3.56
CA ARG A 65 1.60 -3.84 -2.42
C ARG A 65 1.52 -5.36 -2.22
N HIS A 66 1.37 -6.12 -3.31
CA HIS A 66 1.34 -7.58 -3.24
C HIS A 66 2.66 -8.12 -2.66
N SER A 67 3.82 -7.65 -3.12
CA SER A 67 5.12 -8.14 -2.62
C SER A 67 5.30 -8.00 -1.11
N ARG A 68 4.64 -7.00 -0.48
CA ARG A 68 4.65 -6.81 0.97
C ARG A 68 3.95 -7.93 1.75
N SER A 69 3.08 -8.72 1.12
CA SER A 69 2.53 -9.91 1.78
C SER A 69 3.58 -11.00 1.99
N HIS A 70 4.61 -11.02 1.14
CA HIS A 70 5.71 -11.96 1.24
C HIS A 70 6.83 -11.44 2.15
N THR A 71 7.21 -10.17 2.00
CA THR A 71 8.28 -9.57 2.83
C THR A 71 7.82 -9.22 4.25
N GLY A 72 6.51 -9.18 4.49
CA GLY A 72 5.93 -8.81 5.79
C GLY A 72 6.02 -7.33 6.12
N GLU A 73 6.47 -6.49 5.18
CA GLU A 73 6.67 -5.07 5.43
C GLU A 73 5.35 -4.31 5.60
N ARG A 74 5.27 -3.53 6.68
CA ARG A 74 4.09 -2.76 7.06
C ARG A 74 4.47 -1.28 7.25
N PRO A 75 4.56 -0.50 6.15
CA PRO A 75 5.06 0.87 6.21
C PRO A 75 4.08 1.85 6.89
N TYR A 76 2.80 1.49 6.99
CA TYR A 76 1.81 2.34 7.63
C TYR A 76 1.71 1.97 9.11
N LYS A 77 2.47 2.66 9.95
CA LYS A 77 2.48 2.45 11.41
C LYS A 77 1.56 3.45 12.10
N CYS A 78 0.85 2.97 13.12
CA CYS A 78 0.17 3.83 14.08
C CYS A 78 1.20 4.45 15.02
N HIS A 79 1.04 5.72 15.37
CA HIS A 79 1.92 6.40 16.33
C HIS A 79 1.37 6.34 17.77
N LEU A 80 0.17 5.80 17.97
CA LEU A 80 -0.48 5.66 19.27
C LEU A 80 -0.41 4.24 19.85
N CYS A 81 -0.13 3.24 19.01
CA CYS A 81 0.02 1.85 19.42
C CYS A 81 0.90 1.07 18.41
N ASP A 82 1.19 -0.19 18.70
CA ASP A 82 2.05 -1.05 17.87
C ASP A 82 1.40 -1.54 16.56
N TYR A 83 0.19 -1.06 16.24
CA TYR A 83 -0.49 -1.44 15.01
C TYR A 83 0.27 -0.95 13.77
N SER A 84 0.48 -1.85 12.81
CA SER A 84 1.04 -1.51 11.50
C SER A 84 0.31 -2.25 10.39
N THR A 85 0.28 -1.67 9.20
CA THR A 85 -0.44 -2.22 8.05
C THR A 85 0.22 -1.94 6.72
N ILE A 86 -0.19 -2.70 5.69
CA ILE A 86 0.32 -2.60 4.32
C ILE A 86 -0.35 -1.45 3.55
N GLN A 87 -1.54 -1.00 3.97
CA GLN A 87 -2.36 -0.01 3.24
C GLN A 87 -2.72 1.20 4.10
N SER A 88 -2.63 2.40 3.52
CA SER A 88 -3.01 3.65 4.18
C SER A 88 -4.49 3.70 4.57
N SER A 89 -5.39 3.14 3.76
CA SER A 89 -6.82 3.07 4.05
C SER A 89 -7.11 2.24 5.30
N SER A 90 -6.34 1.18 5.52
CA SER A 90 -6.43 0.37 6.74
C SER A 90 -5.94 1.15 7.97
N LEU A 91 -4.86 1.92 7.83
CA LEU A 91 -4.39 2.78 8.92
C LEU A 91 -5.43 3.86 9.26
N LYS A 92 -6.00 4.53 8.26
CA LYS A 92 -7.07 5.53 8.47
C LYS A 92 -8.27 4.95 9.24
N LYS A 93 -8.73 3.76 8.84
CA LYS A 93 -9.81 3.04 9.55
C LYS A 93 -9.40 2.67 10.98
N HIS A 94 -8.16 2.25 11.17
CA HIS A 94 -7.63 1.96 12.50
C HIS A 94 -7.59 3.23 13.37
N MET A 95 -7.13 4.37 12.84
CA MET A 95 -7.06 5.63 13.58
C MET A 95 -8.43 6.11 14.08
N ALA A 96 -9.51 5.84 13.34
CA ALA A 96 -10.87 6.17 13.80
C ALA A 96 -11.22 5.49 15.14
N ARG A 97 -10.58 4.36 15.48
CA ARG A 97 -10.78 3.69 16.78
C ARG A 97 -10.13 4.43 17.94
N HIS A 98 -9.05 5.18 17.70
CA HIS A 98 -8.39 6.03 18.71
C HIS A 98 -9.10 7.36 18.92
N LEU A 99 -9.89 7.81 17.93
CA LEU A 99 -10.67 9.05 18.02
C LEU A 99 -12.03 8.83 18.69
N ASN A 100 -12.50 7.58 18.76
CA ASN A 100 -13.77 7.19 19.39
C ASN A 100 -13.58 6.66 20.83
N THR A 101 -12.40 6.87 21.41
CA THR A 101 -12.05 6.56 22.81
C THR A 101 -11.67 7.86 23.50
#